data_AF-A0A8C5TN77-F1
#
_entry.id   AF-A0A8C5TN77-F1
#
_cell.length_a   1.000
_cell.length_b   1.000
_cell.length_c   1.000
_cell.angle_alpha   90.00
_cell.angle_beta   90.00
_cell.angle_gamma   90.00
#
_symmetry.space_group_name_H-M   'P 1'
#
loop_
_entity.id
_entity.type
_entity.pdbx_description
1 polymer ?
#
loop_
_entity_poly.entity_id
_entity_poly.type
_entity_poly.pdbx_seq_one_letter_code
_entity_poly.pdbx_strand_id
1 'polypeptide(L)'
;MCRLVHVLIRVEFSVFSLFTVEAPQSLYTVEYGNNVTLECTFPVNGKLKFKDLGVSWEKKDELKQVYVLFKGEEDFKAQHSDFKGRIKLLKENLNLGQSLLQITDVKLRDAGDYRCLIEYGGADYKTIHLKVKAPYRIITPGAVSTGHNEWKLTCQSEGYPEAEVIWQNRDYEDLSDKANTRYESGSDNLVLCKSNWP
;
A
#
# COMPACT_ATOMS: atom_id res chain seq x y z
N MET A 1 -25.63 -63.46 -34.48
CA MET A 1 -25.99 -62.18 -33.85
C MET A 1 -24.79 -61.70 -33.05
N CYS A 2 -24.09 -60.67 -33.51
CA CYS A 2 -22.92 -60.10 -32.83
C CYS A 2 -23.40 -58.89 -32.02
N ARG A 3 -23.14 -58.85 -30.70
CA ARG A 3 -23.52 -57.72 -29.82
C ARG A 3 -22.27 -56.95 -29.45
N LEU A 4 -22.21 -55.67 -29.84
CA LEU A 4 -21.21 -54.73 -29.33
C LEU A 4 -21.52 -54.40 -27.86
N VAL A 5 -20.50 -54.52 -27.00
CA VAL A 5 -20.56 -54.04 -25.61
C VAL A 5 -19.81 -52.72 -25.55
N HIS A 6 -20.51 -51.63 -25.29
CA HIS A 6 -19.89 -50.33 -25.04
C HIS A 6 -19.35 -50.31 -23.60
N VAL A 7 -18.02 -50.40 -23.46
CA VAL A 7 -17.35 -50.15 -22.19
C VAL A 7 -17.20 -48.64 -22.04
N LEU A 8 -18.05 -48.02 -21.22
CA LEU A 8 -17.91 -46.62 -20.84
C LEU A 8 -16.83 -46.51 -19.76
N ILE A 9 -15.62 -46.14 -20.15
CA ILE A 9 -14.53 -45.84 -19.22
C ILE A 9 -14.83 -44.48 -18.58
N ARG A 10 -15.24 -44.47 -17.30
CA ARG A 10 -15.29 -43.23 -16.50
C ARG A 10 -13.86 -42.81 -16.19
N VAL A 11 -13.39 -41.76 -16.86
CA VAL A 11 -12.16 -41.07 -16.49
C VAL A 11 -12.52 -40.12 -15.34
N GLU A 12 -12.31 -40.55 -14.10
CA GLU A 12 -12.41 -39.65 -12.95
C GLU A 12 -11.16 -38.75 -12.93
N PHE A 13 -11.33 -37.52 -13.39
CA PHE A 13 -10.33 -36.48 -13.22
C PHE A 13 -10.23 -36.13 -11.74
N SER A 14 -9.25 -36.71 -11.04
CA SER A 14 -8.86 -36.27 -9.71
C SER A 14 -8.29 -34.86 -9.84
N VAL A 15 -9.04 -33.86 -9.37
CA VAL A 15 -8.58 -32.47 -9.31
C VAL A 15 -7.65 -32.36 -8.12
N PHE A 16 -6.34 -32.47 -8.32
CA PHE A 16 -5.37 -32.12 -7.30
C PHE A 16 -5.47 -30.61 -7.06
N SER A 17 -5.91 -30.20 -5.88
CA SER A 17 -5.89 -28.79 -5.48
C SER A 17 -4.44 -28.34 -5.36
N LEU A 18 -4.02 -27.41 -6.19
CA LEU A 18 -2.70 -26.79 -6.11
C LEU A 18 -2.69 -25.80 -4.94
N PHE A 19 -1.56 -25.70 -4.25
CA PHE A 19 -1.37 -24.67 -3.24
C PHE A 19 -1.35 -23.29 -3.92
N THR A 20 -2.32 -22.45 -3.60
CA THR A 20 -2.47 -21.12 -4.19
C THR A 20 -2.57 -20.07 -3.10
N VAL A 21 -1.80 -19.00 -3.24
CA VAL A 21 -1.95 -17.80 -2.42
C VAL A 21 -2.98 -16.90 -3.09
N GLU A 22 -3.76 -16.17 -2.33
CA GLU A 22 -4.65 -15.14 -2.85
C GLU A 22 -4.34 -13.79 -2.18
N ALA A 23 -4.63 -12.71 -2.89
CA ALA A 23 -4.63 -11.37 -2.35
C ALA A 23 -6.06 -10.85 -2.44
N PRO A 24 -6.87 -10.94 -1.35
CA PRO A 24 -8.27 -10.52 -1.36
C PRO A 24 -8.45 -9.08 -1.84
N GLN A 25 -7.44 -8.23 -1.60
CA GLN A 25 -7.35 -6.89 -2.11
C GLN A 25 -5.99 -6.68 -2.79
N SER A 26 -6.01 -6.30 -4.06
CA SER A 26 -4.80 -6.07 -4.87
C SER A 26 -4.32 -4.61 -4.86
N LEU A 27 -5.13 -3.67 -4.34
CA LEU A 27 -4.82 -2.25 -4.28
C LEU A 27 -5.25 -1.66 -2.92
N TYR A 28 -4.30 -1.11 -2.18
CA TYR A 28 -4.55 -0.35 -0.95
C TYR A 28 -4.25 1.12 -1.18
N THR A 29 -5.06 2.00 -0.58
CA THR A 29 -4.77 3.45 -0.52
C THR A 29 -4.76 3.89 0.93
N VAL A 30 -3.66 4.46 1.39
CA VAL A 30 -3.48 4.90 2.77
C VAL A 30 -2.99 6.35 2.82
N GLU A 31 -3.35 7.06 3.89
CA GLU A 31 -2.82 8.41 4.12
C GLU A 31 -1.43 8.36 4.76
N TYR A 32 -0.57 9.29 4.36
CA TYR A 32 0.74 9.51 4.97
C TYR A 32 0.62 9.64 6.50
N GLY A 33 1.49 8.95 7.23
CA GLY A 33 1.50 8.89 8.70
C GLY A 33 0.51 7.91 9.33
N ASN A 34 -0.46 7.38 8.56
CA ASN A 34 -1.38 6.36 9.06
C ASN A 34 -0.75 4.95 9.03
N ASN A 35 -1.47 3.97 9.56
CA ASN A 35 -1.09 2.56 9.48
C ASN A 35 -1.91 1.85 8.39
N VAL A 36 -1.34 0.81 7.77
CA VAL A 36 -2.05 -0.07 6.83
C VAL A 36 -1.74 -1.53 7.16
N THR A 37 -2.67 -2.43 6.86
CA THR A 37 -2.47 -3.88 6.95
C THR A 37 -2.73 -4.49 5.58
N LEU A 38 -1.68 -5.04 4.97
CA LEU A 38 -1.77 -5.78 3.71
C LEU A 38 -2.12 -7.25 4.01
N GLU A 39 -2.91 -7.87 3.15
CA GLU A 39 -3.40 -9.24 3.36
C GLU A 39 -3.13 -10.13 2.17
N CYS A 40 -2.56 -11.30 2.45
CA CYS A 40 -2.64 -12.46 1.58
C CYS A 40 -3.22 -13.65 2.33
N THR A 41 -3.96 -14.50 1.63
CA THR A 41 -4.57 -15.70 2.17
C THR A 41 -3.97 -16.95 1.52
N PHE A 42 -3.98 -18.06 2.24
CA PHE A 42 -3.45 -19.34 1.77
C PHE A 42 -4.22 -20.50 2.41
N PRO A 43 -4.31 -21.65 1.74
CA PRO A 43 -5.05 -22.79 2.25
C PRO A 43 -4.36 -23.38 3.49
N VAL A 44 -5.13 -23.55 4.57
CA VAL A 44 -4.71 -24.27 5.77
C VAL A 44 -5.65 -25.45 6.00
N ASN A 45 -5.13 -26.65 5.77
CA ASN A 45 -5.88 -27.90 5.99
C ASN A 45 -5.66 -28.39 7.43
N GLY A 46 -6.59 -28.06 8.32
CA GLY A 46 -6.54 -28.46 9.72
C GLY A 46 -5.62 -27.57 10.57
N LYS A 47 -4.86 -28.16 11.51
CA LYS A 47 -3.97 -27.38 12.38
C LYS A 47 -2.69 -27.00 11.64
N LEU A 48 -2.40 -25.70 11.57
CA LEU A 48 -1.17 -25.18 10.98
C LEU A 48 0.07 -25.74 11.70
N LYS A 49 1.04 -26.20 10.90
CA LYS A 49 2.36 -26.60 11.39
C LYS A 49 3.36 -25.50 11.10
N PHE A 50 3.65 -24.65 12.08
CA PHE A 50 4.57 -23.52 11.95
C PHE A 50 5.96 -23.91 11.41
N LYS A 51 6.48 -25.10 11.76
CA LYS A 51 7.78 -25.59 11.27
C LYS A 51 7.85 -25.81 9.76
N ASP A 52 6.70 -25.99 9.12
CA ASP A 52 6.58 -26.22 7.68
C ASP A 52 6.19 -24.93 6.93
N LEU A 53 6.00 -23.82 7.65
CA LEU A 53 5.55 -22.54 7.10
C LEU A 53 6.73 -21.60 6.82
N GLY A 54 6.78 -21.09 5.60
CA GLY A 54 7.55 -19.91 5.19
C GLY A 54 6.61 -18.77 4.80
N VAL A 55 6.88 -17.55 5.29
CA VAL A 55 6.21 -16.33 4.85
C VAL A 55 7.26 -15.28 4.56
N SER A 56 7.26 -14.73 3.36
CA SER A 56 8.13 -13.63 2.97
C SER A 56 7.28 -12.49 2.41
N TRP A 57 7.52 -11.28 2.91
CA TRP A 57 7.03 -10.05 2.31
C TRP A 57 8.20 -9.25 1.80
N GLU A 58 8.10 -8.79 0.57
CA GLU A 58 9.10 -7.94 -0.07
C GLU A 58 8.42 -6.76 -0.76
N LYS A 59 9.17 -5.66 -0.87
CA LYS A 59 8.86 -4.55 -1.76
C LYS A 59 9.50 -4.91 -3.11
N LYS A 60 8.67 -5.37 -4.05
CA LYS A 60 9.06 -6.02 -5.30
C LYS A 60 9.76 -5.07 -6.26
N ASP A 61 9.26 -3.84 -6.37
CA ASP A 61 9.79 -2.79 -7.24
C ASP A 61 11.24 -2.40 -6.91
N GLU A 62 11.61 -2.46 -5.63
CA GLU A 62 12.94 -2.09 -5.13
C GLU A 62 13.76 -3.28 -4.63
N LEU A 63 13.22 -4.50 -4.76
CA LEU A 63 13.81 -5.75 -4.26
C LEU A 63 14.22 -5.68 -2.77
N LYS A 64 13.44 -4.96 -1.96
CA LYS A 64 13.70 -4.78 -0.52
C LYS A 64 12.97 -5.84 0.29
N GLN A 65 13.68 -6.55 1.15
CA GLN A 65 13.06 -7.47 2.09
C GLN A 65 12.32 -6.69 3.19
N VAL A 66 11.01 -6.94 3.33
CA VAL A 66 10.14 -6.25 4.30
C VAL A 66 10.00 -7.08 5.57
N TYR A 67 9.76 -8.39 5.42
CA TYR A 67 9.57 -9.32 6.53
C TYR A 67 9.87 -10.76 6.11
N VAL A 68 10.40 -11.58 7.02
CA VAL A 68 10.64 -13.02 6.80
C VAL A 68 10.24 -13.80 8.06
N LEU A 69 9.45 -14.85 7.85
CA LEU A 69 9.21 -15.93 8.79
C LEU A 69 9.67 -17.22 8.14
N PHE A 70 10.64 -17.90 8.73
CA PHE A 70 11.15 -19.17 8.21
C PHE A 70 10.96 -20.27 9.26
N LYS A 71 10.22 -21.32 8.89
CA LYS A 71 9.88 -22.44 9.79
C LYS A 71 9.23 -21.97 11.10
N GLY A 72 8.44 -20.89 11.03
CA GLY A 72 7.74 -20.31 12.17
C GLY A 72 8.57 -19.35 13.02
N GLU A 73 9.84 -19.13 12.70
CA GLU A 73 10.73 -18.21 13.41
C GLU A 73 10.94 -16.93 12.61
N GLU A 74 10.92 -15.77 13.27
CA GLU A 74 11.10 -14.48 12.62
C GLU A 74 12.58 -14.21 12.34
N ASP A 75 12.91 -13.78 11.12
CA ASP A 75 14.25 -13.31 10.77
C ASP A 75 14.26 -11.82 10.47
N PHE A 76 14.64 -11.04 11.48
CA PHE A 76 14.77 -9.58 11.36
C PHE A 76 16.10 -9.14 10.74
N LYS A 77 17.08 -10.03 10.53
CA LYS A 77 18.40 -9.65 10.01
C LYS A 77 18.34 -9.24 8.54
N ALA A 78 17.49 -9.91 7.76
CA ALA A 78 17.30 -9.63 6.35
C ALA A 78 16.47 -8.36 6.08
N GLN A 79 15.74 -7.85 7.09
CA GLN A 79 14.84 -6.71 6.93
C GLN A 79 15.60 -5.44 6.54
N HIS A 80 15.15 -4.82 5.43
CA HIS A 80 15.70 -3.57 4.93
C HIS A 80 15.48 -2.42 5.94
N SER A 81 16.44 -1.49 6.02
CA SER A 81 16.47 -0.41 7.02
C SER A 81 15.21 0.47 7.02
N ASP A 82 14.64 0.73 5.85
CA ASP A 82 13.43 1.55 5.69
C ASP A 82 12.23 1.03 6.49
N PHE A 83 12.19 -0.28 6.76
CA PHE A 83 11.07 -0.98 7.39
C PHE A 83 11.30 -1.29 8.87
N LYS A 84 12.52 -1.10 9.37
CA LYS A 84 12.87 -1.44 10.77
C LYS A 84 12.00 -0.65 11.75
N GLY A 85 11.44 -1.36 12.72
CA GLY A 85 10.59 -0.79 13.77
C GLY A 85 9.17 -0.41 13.35
N ARG A 86 8.80 -0.59 12.06
CA ARG A 86 7.48 -0.23 11.53
C ARG A 86 6.67 -1.41 11.00
N ILE A 87 7.28 -2.59 10.89
CA ILE A 87 6.65 -3.79 10.33
C ILE A 87 6.31 -4.79 11.42
N LYS A 88 5.12 -5.36 11.32
CA LYS A 88 4.67 -6.48 12.15
C LYS A 88 3.81 -7.43 11.33
N LEU A 89 4.09 -8.73 11.41
CA LEU A 89 3.14 -9.75 10.95
C LEU A 89 2.20 -10.14 12.10
N LEU A 90 0.89 -10.19 11.85
CA LEU A 90 -0.09 -10.66 12.84
C LEU A 90 -0.10 -12.19 12.87
N LYS A 91 0.85 -12.77 13.62
CA LYS A 91 1.12 -14.22 13.62
C LYS A 91 -0.07 -15.08 14.06
N GLU A 92 -0.97 -14.53 14.86
CA GLU A 92 -2.20 -15.17 15.31
C GLU A 92 -3.13 -15.54 14.15
N ASN A 93 -3.14 -14.74 13.08
CA ASN A 93 -3.96 -14.91 11.89
C ASN A 93 -3.43 -15.99 10.94
N LEU A 94 -2.16 -16.41 11.09
CA LEU A 94 -1.60 -17.47 10.25
C LEU A 94 -2.34 -18.80 10.42
N ASN A 95 -2.87 -19.08 11.62
CA ASN A 95 -3.68 -20.28 11.85
C ASN A 95 -4.99 -20.29 11.06
N LEU A 96 -5.46 -19.11 10.63
CA LEU A 96 -6.64 -18.92 9.80
C LEU A 96 -6.28 -18.86 8.30
N GLY A 97 -5.02 -19.11 7.94
CA GLY A 97 -4.55 -19.00 6.57
C GLY A 97 -4.42 -17.56 6.10
N GLN A 98 -4.21 -16.61 7.01
CA GLN A 98 -4.08 -15.18 6.70
C GLN A 98 -2.69 -14.68 7.07
N SER A 99 -1.96 -14.19 6.07
CA SER A 99 -0.72 -13.44 6.24
C SER A 99 -1.06 -11.95 6.24
N LEU A 100 -1.13 -11.35 7.42
CA LEU A 100 -1.47 -9.93 7.61
C LEU A 100 -0.23 -9.14 7.99
N LEU A 101 0.28 -8.33 7.07
CA LEU A 101 1.45 -7.47 7.26
C LEU A 101 1.02 -6.05 7.61
N GLN A 102 1.26 -5.65 8.86
CA GLN A 102 1.04 -4.28 9.30
C GLN A 102 2.28 -3.42 9.03
N ILE A 103 2.06 -2.26 8.40
CA ILE A 103 3.02 -1.18 8.23
C ILE A 103 2.52 0.02 9.02
N THR A 104 3.31 0.50 9.98
CA THR A 104 3.00 1.70 10.77
C THR A 104 3.73 2.93 10.27
N ASP A 105 3.16 4.11 10.56
CA ASP A 105 3.72 5.42 10.18
C ASP A 105 4.13 5.43 8.70
N VAL A 106 3.15 5.20 7.82
CA VAL A 106 3.37 5.04 6.38
C VAL A 106 3.98 6.30 5.77
N LYS A 107 5.05 6.12 5.01
CA LYS A 107 5.76 7.19 4.29
C LYS A 107 5.47 7.11 2.79
N LEU A 108 5.72 8.21 2.06
CA LEU A 108 5.55 8.22 0.59
C LEU A 108 6.40 7.14 -0.11
N ARG A 109 7.61 6.88 0.40
CA ARG A 109 8.51 5.82 -0.09
C ARG A 109 8.00 4.40 0.13
N ASP A 110 6.99 4.20 0.98
CA ASP A 110 6.36 2.89 1.14
C ASP A 110 5.40 2.60 -0.03
N ALA A 111 5.01 3.59 -0.83
CA ALA A 111 4.22 3.33 -2.04
C ALA A 111 4.97 2.40 -3.01
N GLY A 112 4.25 1.48 -3.64
CA GLY A 112 4.84 0.51 -4.57
C GLY A 112 4.18 -0.85 -4.54
N ASP A 113 4.82 -1.81 -5.21
CA ASP A 113 4.36 -3.19 -5.30
C ASP A 113 4.96 -4.04 -4.17
N TYR A 114 4.11 -4.67 -3.37
CA TYR A 114 4.49 -5.64 -2.36
C TYR A 114 4.19 -7.05 -2.86
N ARG A 115 5.13 -7.98 -2.70
CA ARG A 115 4.91 -9.42 -2.97
C ARG A 115 4.85 -10.17 -1.65
N CYS A 116 3.77 -10.93 -1.46
CA CYS A 116 3.63 -11.92 -0.42
C CYS A 116 3.94 -13.30 -1.02
N LEU A 117 4.96 -13.97 -0.51
CA LEU A 117 5.32 -15.34 -0.88
C LEU A 117 5.04 -16.23 0.33
N ILE A 118 4.32 -17.32 0.12
CA ILE A 118 3.99 -18.27 1.18
C ILE A 118 4.41 -19.67 0.73
N GLU A 119 5.09 -20.37 1.62
CA GLU A 119 5.53 -21.75 1.43
C GLU A 119 4.89 -22.63 2.51
N TYR A 120 4.04 -23.58 2.12
CA TYR A 120 3.41 -24.54 3.02
C TYR A 120 2.92 -25.78 2.27
N GLY A 121 3.80 -26.78 2.09
CA GLY A 121 3.50 -27.98 1.26
C GLY A 121 3.41 -27.72 -0.25
N GLY A 122 3.51 -26.45 -0.64
CA GLY A 122 3.67 -25.89 -1.97
C GLY A 122 4.11 -24.43 -1.82
N ALA A 123 4.30 -23.70 -2.92
CA ALA A 123 4.69 -22.30 -2.89
C ALA A 123 3.94 -21.51 -3.97
N ASP A 124 3.38 -20.36 -3.59
CA ASP A 124 2.78 -19.41 -4.52
C ASP A 124 2.95 -17.99 -3.94
N TYR A 125 2.75 -16.99 -4.78
CA TYR A 125 2.82 -15.59 -4.39
C TYR A 125 1.72 -14.76 -5.04
N LYS A 126 1.41 -13.62 -4.40
CA LYS A 126 0.62 -12.54 -5.01
C LYS A 126 1.28 -11.19 -4.81
N THR A 127 0.90 -10.25 -5.66
CA THR A 127 1.38 -8.88 -5.62
C THR A 127 0.22 -7.96 -5.24
N ILE A 128 0.51 -7.00 -4.36
CA ILE A 128 -0.41 -5.99 -3.85
C ILE A 128 0.22 -4.63 -4.10
N HIS A 129 -0.53 -3.70 -4.67
CA HIS A 129 -0.08 -2.33 -4.89
C HIS A 129 -0.51 -1.43 -3.73
N LEU A 130 0.43 -0.69 -3.14
CA LEU A 130 0.17 0.29 -2.09
C LEU A 130 0.29 1.72 -2.66
N LYS A 131 -0.81 2.47 -2.63
CA LYS A 131 -0.82 3.91 -2.89
C LYS A 131 -0.79 4.69 -1.59
N VAL A 132 0.05 5.70 -1.53
CA VAL A 132 0.11 6.64 -0.41
C VAL A 132 -0.33 8.02 -0.89
N LYS A 133 -1.23 8.66 -0.15
CA LYS A 133 -1.69 10.04 -0.38
C LYS A 133 -1.43 10.89 0.86
N ALA A 134 -1.18 12.17 0.68
CA ALA A 134 -1.08 13.11 1.80
C ALA A 134 -2.00 14.31 1.49
N PRO A 135 -3.13 14.46 2.18
CA PRO A 135 -4.04 15.56 1.91
C PRO A 135 -3.46 16.89 2.43
N TYR A 136 -3.65 17.98 1.66
CA TYR A 136 -3.26 19.36 2.00
C TYR A 136 -4.21 19.96 3.06
N ARG A 137 -4.19 19.39 4.28
CA ARG A 137 -5.11 19.79 5.37
C ARG A 137 -4.64 21.02 6.13
N ILE A 138 -3.34 21.13 6.37
CA ILE A 138 -2.77 22.26 7.13
C ILE A 138 -2.51 23.38 6.13
N ILE A 139 -3.42 24.35 6.11
CA ILE A 139 -3.32 25.54 5.26
C ILE A 139 -2.80 26.69 6.11
N THR A 140 -1.70 27.29 5.69
CA THR A 140 -1.10 28.47 6.32
C THR A 140 -1.39 29.69 5.46
N PRO A 141 -2.43 30.48 5.80
CA PRO A 141 -2.71 31.74 5.13
C PRO A 141 -1.74 32.83 5.62
N GLY A 142 -1.43 33.78 4.74
CA GLY A 142 -0.69 34.99 5.08
C GLY A 142 -1.26 36.19 4.34
N ALA A 143 -1.24 37.36 4.98
CA ALA A 143 -1.66 38.61 4.39
C ALA A 143 -0.65 39.71 4.74
N VAL A 144 -0.21 40.45 3.73
CA VAL A 144 0.74 41.55 3.89
C VAL A 144 0.16 42.79 3.21
N SER A 145 0.04 43.89 3.94
CA SER A 145 -0.36 45.16 3.32
C SER A 145 0.80 45.73 2.52
N THR A 146 0.53 46.11 1.29
CA THR A 146 1.50 46.75 0.38
C THR A 146 1.42 48.28 0.42
N GLY A 147 0.58 48.85 1.29
CA GLY A 147 0.23 50.27 1.30
C GLY A 147 -1.00 50.56 0.44
N HIS A 148 -1.53 51.79 0.49
CA HIS A 148 -2.63 52.24 -0.38
C HIS A 148 -3.92 51.36 -0.35
N ASN A 149 -4.24 50.73 0.78
CA ASN A 149 -5.34 49.75 0.93
C ASN A 149 -5.20 48.47 0.09
N GLU A 150 -4.01 48.19 -0.44
CA GLU A 150 -3.72 46.96 -1.16
C GLU A 150 -3.14 45.88 -0.22
N TRP A 151 -3.45 44.63 -0.55
CA TRP A 151 -3.10 43.47 0.25
C TRP A 151 -2.63 42.35 -0.65
N LYS A 152 -1.45 41.82 -0.35
CA LYS A 152 -0.93 40.59 -0.95
C LYS A 152 -1.33 39.41 -0.07
N LEU A 153 -2.06 38.45 -0.63
CA LEU A 153 -2.45 37.24 0.09
C LEU A 153 -1.56 36.07 -0.33
N THR A 154 -1.32 35.16 0.61
CA THR A 154 -0.54 33.96 0.39
C THR A 154 -1.21 32.76 1.04
N CYS A 155 -1.04 31.60 0.43
CA CYS A 155 -1.55 30.34 0.92
C CYS A 155 -0.47 29.28 0.75
N GLN A 156 -0.15 28.53 1.82
CA GLN A 156 0.84 27.47 1.78
C GLN A 156 0.29 26.19 2.41
N SER A 157 0.58 25.05 1.82
CA SER A 157 0.23 23.74 2.38
C SER A 157 1.14 22.64 1.83
N GLU A 158 1.33 21.56 2.59
CA GLU A 158 2.08 20.38 2.14
C GLU A 158 1.13 19.19 1.94
N GLY A 159 1.41 18.39 0.90
CA GLY A 159 0.61 17.22 0.56
C GLY A 159 1.20 16.41 -0.60
N TYR A 160 0.48 15.39 -1.06
CA TYR A 160 0.86 14.51 -2.16
C TYR A 160 -0.39 13.78 -2.71
N PRO A 161 -0.58 13.67 -4.03
CA PRO A 161 0.26 14.21 -5.11
C PRO A 161 0.16 15.75 -5.20
N GLU A 162 0.68 16.35 -6.26
CA GLU A 162 0.44 17.75 -6.58
C GLU A 162 -1.07 18.04 -6.66
N ALA A 163 -1.52 19.17 -6.09
CA ALA A 163 -2.93 19.57 -6.05
C ALA A 163 -3.14 20.95 -6.68
N GLU A 164 -4.33 21.17 -7.21
CA GLU A 164 -4.77 22.47 -7.74
C GLU A 164 -5.11 23.44 -6.60
N VAL A 165 -4.76 24.72 -6.79
CA VAL A 165 -5.11 25.80 -5.86
C VAL A 165 -6.11 26.71 -6.53
N ILE A 166 -7.25 26.91 -5.87
CA ILE A 166 -8.32 27.77 -6.36
C ILE A 166 -8.46 28.98 -5.44
N TRP A 167 -8.34 30.18 -6.01
CA TRP A 167 -8.67 31.44 -5.34
C TRP A 167 -10.08 31.84 -5.71
N GLN A 168 -10.92 32.12 -4.70
CA GLN A 168 -12.32 32.43 -4.92
C GLN A 168 -12.72 33.65 -4.08
N ASN A 169 -13.60 34.48 -4.64
CA ASN A 169 -14.27 35.53 -3.85
C ASN A 169 -15.53 34.99 -3.15
N ARG A 170 -16.28 35.87 -2.50
CA ARG A 170 -17.52 35.50 -1.78
C ARG A 170 -18.66 35.05 -2.71
N ASP A 171 -18.58 35.44 -3.98
CA ASP A 171 -19.55 35.10 -5.01
C ASP A 171 -19.16 33.80 -5.75
N TYR A 172 -18.12 33.09 -5.26
CA TYR A 172 -17.56 31.88 -5.85
C TYR A 172 -16.99 32.08 -7.27
N GLU A 173 -16.66 33.32 -7.64
CA GLU A 173 -15.92 33.58 -8.87
C GLU A 173 -14.51 33.02 -8.72
N ASP A 174 -14.08 32.23 -9.71
CA ASP A 174 -12.72 31.74 -9.77
C ASP A 174 -11.80 32.87 -10.22
N LEU A 175 -10.86 33.19 -9.35
CA LEU A 175 -9.91 34.27 -9.55
C LEU A 175 -8.50 33.75 -9.87
N SER A 176 -8.30 32.42 -9.88
CA SER A 176 -7.00 31.75 -9.91
C SER A 176 -6.07 32.18 -11.04
N ASP A 177 -6.60 32.67 -12.15
CA ASP A 177 -5.84 33.23 -13.29
C ASP A 177 -4.90 34.38 -12.92
N LYS A 178 -5.19 35.13 -11.86
CA LYS A 178 -4.31 36.23 -11.39
C LYS A 178 -3.33 35.76 -10.31
N ALA A 179 -3.49 34.54 -9.79
CA ALA A 179 -2.64 34.00 -8.76
C ALA A 179 -1.35 33.43 -9.36
N ASN A 180 -0.30 33.37 -8.54
CA ASN A 180 0.95 32.71 -8.86
C ASN A 180 1.17 31.53 -7.92
N THR A 181 0.90 30.32 -8.42
CA THR A 181 1.06 29.05 -7.72
C THR A 181 2.38 28.39 -8.10
N ARG A 182 3.10 27.88 -7.10
CA ARG A 182 4.37 27.17 -7.25
C ARG A 182 4.40 25.93 -6.37
N TYR A 183 5.09 24.91 -6.86
CA TYR A 183 5.28 23.63 -6.19
C TYR A 183 6.77 23.42 -5.94
N GLU A 184 7.09 23.07 -4.70
CA GLU A 184 8.46 22.86 -4.22
C GLU A 184 8.54 21.51 -3.49
N SER A 185 9.75 20.96 -3.36
CA SER A 185 9.95 19.79 -2.51
C SER A 185 9.83 20.18 -1.04
N GLY A 186 8.87 19.58 -0.34
CA GLY A 186 8.64 19.72 1.09
C GLY A 186 9.35 18.63 1.90
N SER A 187 8.86 18.40 3.12
CA SER A 187 9.38 17.37 4.02
C SER A 187 9.06 15.93 3.55
N ASP A 188 9.97 14.97 3.74
CA ASP A 188 9.73 13.54 3.44
C ASP A 188 9.17 13.22 2.03
N ASN A 189 9.60 13.98 1.02
CA ASN A 189 9.13 13.95 -0.38
C ASN A 189 7.68 14.45 -0.61
N LEU A 190 7.07 15.10 0.38
CA LEU A 190 5.82 15.83 0.18
C LEU A 190 6.04 17.01 -0.78
N VAL A 191 4.95 17.47 -1.38
CA VAL A 191 4.93 18.65 -2.23
C VAL A 191 4.46 19.83 -1.39
N LEU A 192 5.32 20.84 -1.30
CA LEU A 192 4.98 22.14 -0.71
C LEU A 192 4.35 23.01 -1.80
N CYS A 193 3.06 23.27 -1.64
CA CYS A 193 2.32 24.15 -2.52
C CYS A 193 2.29 25.56 -1.94
N LYS A 194 2.70 26.56 -2.72
CA LYS A 194 2.67 27.98 -2.36
C LYS A 194 1.96 28.78 -3.43
N SER A 195 0.88 29.47 -3.06
CA SER A 195 0.16 30.36 -3.96
C SER A 195 0.13 31.78 -3.44
N ASN A 196 0.32 32.74 -4.35
CA ASN A 196 0.33 34.17 -4.05
C ASN A 196 -0.76 34.87 -4.85
N TRP A 197 -1.60 35.64 -4.18
CA TRP A 197 -2.60 36.52 -4.77
C TRP A 197 -2.06 37.97 -4.76
N PRO A 198 -2.09 38.68 -5.90
CA PRO A 198 -1.61 40.05 -5.99
C PRO A 198 -2.49 41.06 -5.25
#